data_AF-A0A2P5F4Z2-F1
#
_entry.id   AF-A0A2P5F4Z2-F1
#
_cell.length_a   1.000
_cell.length_b   1.000
_cell.length_c   1.000
_cell.angle_alpha   90.00
_cell.angle_beta   90.00
_cell.angle_gamma   90.00
#
_symmetry.space_group_name_H-M   'P 1'
#
loop_
_entity.id
_entity.type
_entity.pdbx_description
1 polymer ?
#
loop_
_entity_poly.entity_id
_entity_poly.type
_entity_poly.pdbx_seq_one_letter_code
_entity_poly.pdbx_strand_id
1 'polypeptide(L)'
;MEANVTVNCVHPGIVRTRLTREREGLITDLVFFLASKLLKTIPQAAATTCYVATNPSLTNVSGKYFVDCNETAPSKRASNLKEAARLWSASEIMVSTDPKSVLALISA
;
A
#
# COMPACT_ATOMS: atom_id res chain seq x y z
N MET A 1 -21.10 -8.28 12.90
CA MET A 1 -20.67 -6.87 12.99
C MET A 1 -20.13 -6.49 11.64
N GLU A 2 -20.84 -5.63 10.89
CA GLU A 2 -20.25 -4.98 9.72
C GLU A 2 -19.81 -3.58 10.17
N ALA A 3 -18.50 -3.33 10.18
CA ALA A 3 -18.00 -1.99 10.42
C ALA A 3 -18.33 -1.11 9.21
N ASN A 4 -18.85 0.10 9.44
CA ASN A 4 -19.09 1.07 8.37
C ASN A 4 -17.76 1.73 7.93
N VAL A 5 -16.87 0.92 7.34
CA VAL A 5 -15.52 1.29 6.94
C VAL A 5 -15.24 0.74 5.55
N THR A 6 -14.68 1.56 4.68
CA THR A 6 -14.11 1.14 3.39
C THR A 6 -12.59 1.04 3.50
N VAL A 7 -12.00 0.08 2.79
CA VAL A 7 -10.53 -0.14 2.78
C VAL A 7 -10.09 -0.32 1.34
N ASN A 8 -9.19 0.55 0.88
CA ASN A 8 -8.64 0.50 -0.48
C ASN A 8 -7.11 0.68 -0.43
N CYS A 9 -6.44 0.25 -1.49
CA CYS A 9 -5.00 0.42 -1.67
C CYS A 9 -4.71 1.44 -2.77
N VAL A 10 -3.62 2.19 -2.63
CA VAL A 10 -3.22 3.23 -3.60
C VAL A 10 -1.75 3.09 -3.96
N HIS A 11 -1.42 3.41 -5.21
CA HIS A 11 -0.05 3.57 -5.67
C HIS A 11 0.20 5.05 -6.01
N PRO A 12 1.10 5.74 -5.29
CA PRO A 12 1.35 7.16 -5.52
C PRO A 12 2.13 7.43 -6.81
N GLY A 13 2.65 6.39 -7.48
CA GLY A 13 3.60 6.53 -8.59
C GLY A 13 5.03 6.67 -8.07
N ILE A 14 5.97 6.90 -9.00
CA ILE A 14 7.37 7.08 -8.66
C ILE A 14 7.59 8.55 -8.36
N VAL A 15 8.02 8.87 -7.14
CA VAL A 15 8.26 10.25 -6.70
C VAL A 15 9.54 10.31 -5.90
N ARG A 16 10.34 11.35 -6.14
CA ARG A 16 11.58 11.59 -5.41
C ARG A 16 11.25 12.08 -4.00
N THR A 17 11.17 11.13 -3.07
CA THR A 17 10.95 11.37 -1.63
C THR A 17 12.19 10.96 -0.83
N ARG A 18 12.13 11.09 0.50
CA ARG A 18 13.19 10.66 1.42
C ARG A 18 13.19 9.15 1.71
N LEU A 19 12.44 8.34 0.96
CA LEU A 19 12.45 6.87 1.12
C LEU A 19 13.81 6.26 0.84
N THR A 20 14.59 6.85 -0.08
CA THR A 20 15.94 6.39 -0.44
C THR A 20 17.04 7.21 0.23
N ARG A 21 16.75 7.91 1.35
CA ARG A 21 17.72 8.81 2.00
C ARG A 21 19.05 8.13 2.39
N GLU A 22 18.99 6.86 2.80
CA GLU A 22 20.19 6.08 3.19
C GLU A 22 21.02 5.65 1.98
N ARG A 23 20.54 5.91 0.76
CA ARG A 23 21.24 5.65 -0.51
C ARG A 23 21.52 6.96 -1.26
N GLU A 24 21.41 8.11 -0.59
CA GLU A 24 21.73 9.39 -1.22
C GLU A 24 23.16 9.43 -1.76
N GLY A 25 23.34 10.01 -2.94
CA GLY A 25 24.61 10.06 -3.63
C GLY A 25 24.45 9.96 -5.15
N LEU A 26 25.59 10.05 -5.83
CA LEU A 26 25.68 10.22 -7.28
C LEU A 26 24.95 9.14 -8.09
N ILE A 27 24.94 7.89 -7.59
CA ILE A 27 24.22 6.77 -8.22
C ILE A 27 22.70 6.99 -8.15
N THR A 28 22.16 7.33 -6.98
CA THR A 28 20.73 7.58 -6.81
C THR A 28 20.30 8.83 -7.57
N ASP A 29 21.12 9.87 -7.59
CA ASP A 29 20.88 11.06 -8.42
C ASP A 29 20.84 10.73 -9.91
N LEU A 30 21.77 9.91 -10.39
CA LEU A 30 21.80 9.45 -11.78
C LEU A 30 20.55 8.63 -12.12
N VAL A 31 20.13 7.72 -11.23
CA VAL A 31 18.90 6.94 -11.43
C VAL A 31 17.68 7.85 -11.51
N PHE A 32 17.54 8.82 -10.61
CA PHE A 32 16.43 9.79 -10.66
C PHE A 32 16.50 10.71 -11.87
N PHE A 33 17.70 11.10 -12.32
CA PHE A 33 17.89 11.88 -13.54
C PHE A 33 17.43 11.09 -14.77
N LEU A 34 17.86 9.83 -14.90
CA LEU A 34 17.46 8.94 -16.00
C LEU A 34 15.95 8.65 -15.96
N ALA A 35 15.38 8.50 -14.77
CA ALA A 35 13.95 8.26 -14.57
C ALA A 35 13.10 9.54 -14.55
N SER A 36 13.69 10.73 -14.75
CA SER A 36 13.03 12.03 -14.51
C SER A 36 11.68 12.20 -15.21
N LYS A 37 11.55 11.69 -16.45
CA LYS A 37 10.29 11.73 -17.21
C LYS A 37 9.18 10.83 -16.63
N LEU A 38 9.53 9.88 -15.78
CA LEU A 38 8.61 8.98 -15.08
C LEU A 38 8.32 9.46 -13.65
N LEU A 39 9.01 10.50 -13.17
CA LEU A 39 8.82 11.02 -11.82
C LEU A 39 7.60 11.94 -11.76
N LYS A 40 6.76 11.67 -10.78
CA LYS A 40 5.68 12.57 -10.37
C LYS A 40 6.21 13.63 -9.43
N THR A 41 5.57 14.81 -9.49
CA THR A 41 5.69 15.82 -8.45
C THR A 41 4.96 15.37 -7.18
N ILE A 42 5.24 16.01 -6.05
CA ILE A 42 4.58 15.71 -4.76
C ILE A 42 3.04 15.83 -4.88
N PRO A 43 2.46 16.91 -5.48
CA PRO A 43 1.01 16.99 -5.65
C PRO A 43 0.43 15.87 -6.53
N GLN A 44 1.10 15.50 -7.62
CA GLN A 44 0.67 14.40 -8.48
C GLN A 44 0.70 13.05 -7.75
N ALA A 45 1.71 12.83 -6.89
CA ALA A 45 1.82 11.61 -6.10
C ALA A 45 0.75 11.52 -5.01
N ALA A 46 0.39 12.64 -4.40
CA ALA A 46 -0.68 12.72 -3.40
C ALA A 46 -2.09 12.59 -4.00
N ALA A 47 -2.26 12.94 -5.28
CA ALA A 47 -3.56 13.03 -5.92
C ALA A 47 -4.39 11.74 -5.80
N THR A 48 -3.80 10.56 -6.03
CA THR A 48 -4.53 9.28 -5.93
C THR A 48 -4.99 9.00 -4.49
N THR A 49 -4.14 9.27 -3.49
CA THR A 49 -4.53 9.11 -2.08
C THR A 49 -5.67 10.04 -1.71
N CYS A 50 -5.59 11.32 -2.09
CA CYS A 50 -6.65 12.29 -1.82
C CYS A 50 -7.95 11.90 -2.53
N TYR A 51 -7.87 11.54 -3.82
CA TYR A 51 -9.03 11.09 -4.61
C TYR A 51 -9.73 9.90 -3.95
N VAL A 52 -8.98 8.86 -3.56
CA VAL A 52 -9.54 7.65 -2.94
C VAL A 52 -10.14 7.94 -1.57
N ALA A 53 -9.55 8.85 -0.80
CA ALA A 53 -10.02 9.18 0.54
C ALA A 53 -11.25 10.09 0.56
N THR A 54 -11.44 10.95 -0.45
CA THR A 54 -12.42 12.05 -0.36
C THR A 54 -13.41 12.15 -1.50
N ASN A 55 -13.21 11.47 -2.64
CA ASN A 55 -14.13 11.63 -3.76
C ASN A 55 -15.48 10.97 -3.48
N PRO A 56 -16.62 11.70 -3.56
CA PRO A 56 -17.95 11.15 -3.31
C PRO A 56 -18.31 9.96 -4.22
N SER A 57 -17.73 9.87 -5.43
CA SER A 57 -17.96 8.75 -6.34
C SER A 57 -17.45 7.41 -5.79
N LEU A 58 -16.60 7.44 -4.77
CA LEU A 58 -16.04 6.25 -4.12
C LEU A 58 -16.73 5.92 -2.80
N THR A 59 -17.87 6.56 -2.50
CA THR A 59 -18.72 6.16 -1.38
C THR A 59 -19.07 4.68 -1.49
N ASN A 60 -18.83 3.92 -0.42
CA ASN A 60 -19.02 2.46 -0.34
C ASN A 60 -18.12 1.62 -1.27
N VAL A 61 -17.12 2.20 -1.93
CA VAL A 61 -16.12 1.44 -2.69
C VAL A 61 -15.06 0.91 -1.74
N SER A 62 -14.88 -0.41 -1.70
CA SER A 62 -13.93 -1.11 -0.83
C SER A 62 -13.26 -2.27 -1.56
N GLY A 63 -12.08 -2.68 -1.09
CA GLY A 63 -11.29 -3.78 -1.64
C GLY A 63 -10.63 -3.49 -2.98
N LYS A 64 -10.50 -2.22 -3.37
CA LYS A 64 -9.97 -1.80 -4.67
C LYS A 64 -8.53 -1.32 -4.58
N TYR A 65 -7.86 -1.32 -5.73
CA TYR A 65 -6.51 -0.81 -5.91
C TYR A 65 -6.50 0.30 -6.95
N PHE A 66 -5.88 1.44 -6.63
CA PHE A 66 -5.88 2.62 -7.49
C PHE A 66 -4.48 3.07 -7.87
N VAL A 67 -4.33 3.45 -9.14
CA VAL A 67 -3.13 4.08 -9.70
C VAL A 67 -3.62 5.27 -10.53
N ASP A 68 -3.01 6.44 -10.36
CA ASP A 68 -3.34 7.64 -11.16
C ASP A 68 -4.84 7.98 -11.12
N CYS A 69 -5.44 7.90 -9.92
CA CYS A 69 -6.88 8.14 -9.69
C CYS A 69 -7.83 7.21 -10.46
N ASN A 70 -7.35 6.07 -10.96
CA ASN A 70 -8.16 5.07 -11.66
C ASN A 70 -8.07 3.72 -10.95
N GLU A 71 -9.18 2.99 -10.89
CA GLU A 71 -9.19 1.59 -10.42
C GLU A 71 -8.37 0.74 -11.39
N THR A 72 -7.55 -0.17 -10.86
CA THR A 72 -6.75 -1.09 -11.66
C THR A 72 -6.53 -2.42 -10.95
N ALA A 73 -6.18 -3.44 -11.73
CA ALA A 73 -5.91 -4.76 -11.19
C ALA A 73 -4.55 -4.79 -10.49
N PRO A 74 -4.47 -5.29 -9.24
CA PRO A 74 -3.19 -5.55 -8.60
C PRO A 74 -2.53 -6.81 -9.19
N SER A 75 -1.31 -7.13 -8.76
CA SER A 75 -0.62 -8.34 -9.22
C SER A 75 -1.35 -9.62 -8.78
N LYS A 76 -1.16 -10.73 -9.53
CA LYS A 76 -1.73 -12.04 -9.16
C LYS A 76 -1.40 -12.48 -7.73
N ARG A 77 -0.19 -12.15 -7.26
CA ARG A 77 0.23 -12.47 -5.87
C ARG A 77 -0.53 -11.62 -4.85
N ALA A 78 -0.72 -10.34 -5.14
CA ALA A 78 -1.48 -9.43 -4.27
C ALA A 78 -2.97 -9.80 -4.19
N SER A 79 -3.52 -10.45 -5.22
CA SER A 79 -4.90 -10.97 -5.22
C SER A 79 -5.05 -12.37 -4.60
N ASN A 80 -3.99 -12.98 -4.06
CA ASN A 80 -4.06 -14.33 -3.51
C ASN A 80 -4.58 -14.30 -2.07
N LEU A 81 -5.86 -14.66 -1.88
CA LEU A 81 -6.53 -14.67 -0.57
C LEU A 81 -5.88 -15.64 0.43
N LYS A 82 -5.30 -16.76 -0.03
CA LYS A 82 -4.62 -17.72 0.84
C LYS A 82 -3.35 -17.11 1.43
N GLU A 83 -2.56 -16.42 0.61
CA GLU A 83 -1.34 -15.74 1.09
C GLU A 83 -1.69 -14.53 1.96
N ALA A 84 -2.78 -13.81 1.66
CA ALA A 84 -3.26 -12.70 2.49
C ALA A 84 -3.65 -13.18 3.89
N ALA A 85 -4.43 -14.27 4.00
CA ALA A 85 -4.81 -14.85 5.28
C ALA A 85 -3.60 -15.32 6.09
N ARG A 86 -2.66 -16.03 5.42
CA ARG A 86 -1.42 -16.48 6.05
C ARG A 86 -0.56 -15.31 6.54
N LEU A 87 -0.45 -14.24 5.76
CA LEU A 87 0.30 -13.04 6.15
C LEU A 87 -0.35 -12.34 7.36
N TRP A 88 -1.68 -12.28 7.39
CA TRP A 88 -2.42 -11.71 8.52
C TRP A 88 -2.13 -12.47 9.82
N SER A 89 -2.31 -13.80 9.84
CA SER A 89 -2.04 -14.63 11.02
C SER A 89 -0.58 -14.53 11.48
N ALA A 90 0.37 -14.54 10.55
CA ALA A 90 1.78 -14.36 10.88
C ALA A 90 2.06 -12.97 11.49
N SER A 91 1.39 -11.93 11.00
CA SER A 91 1.52 -10.56 11.52
C SER A 91 0.94 -10.43 12.92
N GLU A 92 -0.22 -11.02 13.19
CA GLU A 92 -0.82 -11.06 14.54
C GLU A 92 0.11 -11.74 15.54
N ILE A 93 0.74 -12.85 15.16
CA ILE A 93 1.74 -13.52 15.99
C ILE A 93 2.95 -12.60 16.27
N MET A 94 3.48 -11.94 15.24
CA MET A 94 4.68 -11.09 15.37
C MET A 94 4.48 -9.87 16.26
N VAL A 95 3.27 -9.29 16.28
CA VAL A 95 2.98 -8.08 17.09
C VAL A 95 2.33 -8.41 18.43
N SER A 96 1.93 -9.66 18.66
CA SER A 96 1.33 -10.06 19.94
C SER A 96 2.36 -9.99 21.07
N THR A 97 1.96 -9.35 22.15
CA THR A 97 2.73 -9.30 23.41
C THR A 97 2.22 -10.33 24.43
N ASP A 98 1.14 -11.07 24.12
CA ASP A 98 0.57 -12.10 24.97
C ASP A 98 0.93 -13.51 24.48
N PRO A 99 1.69 -14.30 25.27
CA PRO A 99 2.06 -15.67 24.93
C PRO A 99 0.87 -16.60 24.70
N LYS A 100 -0.27 -16.39 25.38
CA LYS A 100 -1.45 -17.25 25.22
C LYS A 100 -2.11 -17.04 23.86
N SER A 101 -2.27 -15.77 23.46
CA SER A 101 -2.75 -15.39 22.13
C SER A 101 -1.85 -15.95 21.02
N VAL A 102 -0.52 -15.92 21.20
CA VAL A 102 0.43 -16.54 20.28
C VAL A 102 0.20 -18.06 20.19
N LEU A 103 0.10 -18.75 21.32
CA LEU A 103 -0.10 -20.21 21.35
C LEU A 103 -1.40 -20.63 20.65
N ALA A 104 -2.48 -19.85 20.82
CA ALA A 104 -3.76 -20.08 20.15
C ALA A 104 -3.65 -19.94 18.62
N LEU A 105 -2.92 -18.91 18.14
CA LEU A 105 -2.75 -18.65 16.71
C LEU A 105 -1.86 -19.67 15.99
N ILE A 106 -0.86 -20.24 16.68
CA ILE A 106 0.00 -21.28 16.09
C ILE A 106 -0.72 -22.64 16.04
N SER A 107 -1.76 -22.82 16.86
CA SER A 107 -2.50 -24.08 16.98
C SER A 107 -3.75 -24.16 16.09
N ALA A 108 -4.08 -23.07 15.37
CA ALA A 108 -5.24 -22.94 14.47
C ALA A 108 -4.83 -23.15 13.00
#